data_AF-A0A3N1PXM9-F1
#
_entry.id   AF-A0A3N1PXM9-F1
#
_cell.length_a   1.000
_cell.length_b   1.000
_cell.length_c   1.000
_cell.angle_alpha   90.00
_cell.angle_beta   90.00
_cell.angle_gamma   90.00
#
_symmetry.space_group_name_H-M   'P 1'
#
loop_
_entity.id
_entity.type
_entity.pdbx_description
1 polymer ?
#
loop_
_entity_poly.entity_id
_entity_poly.type
_entity_poly.pdbx_seq_one_letter_code
_entity_poly.pdbx_strand_id
1 'polypeptide(L)'
;MARRTTVGLLCAPALVAAALTVTAGGPAAAAPTCFEAAATVTGTVGTPGDDVIIGTPGDDVIDGKGGNDRICGLGGDDRIHGGDGDDRVTGGTGDDRVFGDAGNDEAIGDERAYTGDVTGPTGRDLLDGGTGHDFLLGDNAATQGTAEGAAPDVLVGGDGDDILYGDDSGDRANGGAPDRIIGGDGEDVVVGDSLGYYAASGAGDDVILEGAGTLGDVTGDSFAPFGDATGAGGDDLIDLGTDGAFGAVGDHTSGGTAVGSGNDRILGGATGETVLIGDNSLVDPTGTTAGDDLIEGRGGDDRIFGDNSDWSRTLGTAGGRDALRGGDGDDHLRGGPAGDVLDGQAGIDDCDGEAGTDIVVGCETQPATRSPRKAAPARTDRPLYDRLAGRAGRNGRL
;
A
#
# COMPACT_ATOMS: atom_id res chain seq x y z
N MET A 1 34.00 36.29 89.45
CA MET A 1 34.15 35.30 88.36
C MET A 1 34.18 36.04 87.03
N ALA A 2 35.06 35.59 86.13
CA ALA A 2 35.36 36.08 84.78
C ALA A 2 34.11 36.17 83.86
N ARG A 3 34.08 36.75 82.65
CA ARG A 3 34.98 37.55 81.78
C ARG A 3 34.04 38.18 80.72
N ARG A 4 34.51 39.26 80.09
CA ARG A 4 33.91 40.03 78.97
C ARG A 4 33.53 39.19 77.75
N THR A 5 32.54 39.65 76.97
CA THR A 5 32.68 39.81 75.50
C THR A 5 31.63 40.76 74.89
N THR A 6 32.13 41.74 74.16
CA THR A 6 31.45 42.70 73.29
C THR A 6 31.18 42.07 71.92
N VAL A 7 30.05 42.36 71.27
CA VAL A 7 29.91 42.25 69.81
C VAL A 7 29.16 43.49 69.31
N GLY A 8 29.84 44.26 68.46
CA GLY A 8 29.28 45.41 67.75
C GLY A 8 28.50 44.96 66.52
N LEU A 9 27.50 45.76 66.15
CA LEU A 9 26.74 45.62 64.91
C LEU A 9 26.89 46.93 64.13
N LEU A 10 27.51 46.84 62.95
CA LEU A 10 27.71 47.91 61.97
C LEU A 10 27.66 47.27 60.57
N CYS A 11 27.18 48.04 59.58
CA CYS A 11 26.96 47.76 58.14
C CYS A 11 25.55 47.21 57.78
N ALA A 12 24.87 47.64 56.72
CA ALA A 12 25.10 48.62 55.63
C ALA A 12 23.74 48.84 54.88
N PRO A 13 23.56 49.88 54.03
CA PRO A 13 22.28 50.15 53.37
C PRO A 13 22.04 49.23 52.16
N ALA A 14 20.78 48.84 51.95
CA ALA A 14 20.35 48.04 50.81
C ALA A 14 20.34 48.87 49.51
N LEU A 15 21.19 48.49 48.55
CA LEU A 15 21.09 48.91 47.15
C LEU A 15 20.18 47.91 46.44
N VAL A 16 19.01 48.34 45.98
CA VAL A 16 18.15 47.53 45.09
C VAL A 16 18.62 47.76 43.66
N ALA A 17 19.36 46.79 43.11
CA ALA A 17 19.64 46.74 41.68
C ALA A 17 18.48 46.01 41.00
N ALA A 18 17.66 46.74 40.24
CA ALA A 18 16.72 46.15 39.30
C ALA A 18 17.52 45.57 38.13
N ALA A 19 17.73 44.26 38.11
CA ALA A 19 18.26 43.57 36.95
C ALA A 19 17.14 43.50 35.89
N LEU A 20 17.24 44.32 34.86
CA LEU A 20 16.45 44.16 33.64
C LEU A 20 17.00 42.92 32.92
N THR A 21 16.32 41.78 33.09
CA THR A 21 16.60 40.59 32.30
C THR A 21 16.13 40.84 30.87
N VAL A 22 17.07 41.20 29.99
CA VAL A 22 16.87 41.04 28.55
C VAL A 22 16.91 39.55 28.29
N THR A 23 15.74 38.92 28.17
CA THR A 23 15.63 37.60 27.55
C THR A 23 16.02 37.79 26.09
N ALA A 24 17.24 37.42 25.74
CA ALA A 24 17.57 37.14 24.35
C ALA A 24 16.54 36.10 23.89
N GLY A 25 15.70 36.48 22.92
CA GLY A 25 14.87 35.50 22.23
C GLY A 25 15.79 34.36 21.80
N GLY A 26 15.43 33.13 22.16
CA GLY A 26 16.08 31.96 21.60
C GLY A 26 16.09 32.07 20.08
N PRO A 27 16.95 31.30 19.38
CA PRO A 27 16.87 31.24 17.93
C PRO A 27 15.41 31.02 17.56
N ALA A 28 14.86 31.91 16.74
CA ALA A 28 13.51 31.75 16.21
C ALA A 28 13.42 30.33 15.69
N ALA A 29 12.38 29.58 16.10
CA ALA A 29 12.13 28.27 15.54
C ALA A 29 12.22 28.40 14.01
N ALA A 30 12.93 27.47 13.37
CA ALA A 30 12.99 27.46 11.91
C ALA A 30 11.55 27.50 11.39
N ALA A 31 11.30 28.32 10.37
CA ALA A 31 9.98 28.37 9.76
C ALA A 31 9.61 26.95 9.30
N PRO A 32 8.37 26.50 9.51
CA PRO A 32 7.94 25.19 9.03
C PRO A 32 8.13 25.13 7.52
N THR A 33 8.47 23.93 7.04
CA THR A 33 8.66 23.64 5.62
C THR A 33 7.74 22.49 5.24
N CYS A 34 7.24 22.50 4.01
CA CYS A 34 6.46 21.43 3.42
C CYS A 34 7.23 20.89 2.21
N PHE A 35 7.50 19.58 2.17
CA PHE A 35 8.41 18.96 1.20
C PHE A 35 9.73 19.75 1.03
N GLU A 36 10.34 20.12 2.16
CA GLU A 36 11.59 20.90 2.25
C GLU A 36 11.52 22.33 1.69
N ALA A 37 10.32 22.82 1.34
CA ALA A 37 10.09 24.17 0.83
C ALA A 37 9.39 25.06 1.86
N ALA A 38 9.73 26.35 1.88
CA ALA A 38 9.07 27.34 2.72
C ALA A 38 7.76 27.80 2.07
N ALA A 39 6.74 28.10 2.88
CA ALA A 39 5.45 28.59 2.41
C ALA A 39 5.57 29.80 1.47
N THR A 40 4.85 29.78 0.35
CA THR A 40 4.77 30.88 -0.64
C THR A 40 3.57 31.79 -0.37
N VAL A 41 2.53 31.25 0.24
CA VAL A 41 1.29 31.95 0.61
C VAL A 41 1.11 32.00 2.12
N THR A 42 0.23 32.90 2.57
CA THR A 42 -0.20 32.97 3.97
C THR A 42 -1.67 32.59 4.07
N GLY A 43 -1.98 31.55 4.85
CA GLY A 43 -3.32 30.98 4.96
C GLY A 43 -3.45 29.72 4.13
N THR A 44 -4.70 29.27 3.93
CA THR A 44 -5.03 27.95 3.37
C THR A 44 -5.63 28.02 1.96
N VAL A 45 -5.48 29.15 1.26
CA VAL A 45 -5.97 29.32 -0.12
C VAL A 45 -4.81 29.74 -1.00
N GLY A 46 -4.48 28.89 -1.98
CA GLY A 46 -3.44 29.10 -2.97
C GLY A 46 -3.83 30.08 -4.08
N THR A 47 -3.05 30.06 -5.14
CA THR A 47 -3.17 30.90 -6.33
C THR A 47 -3.24 30.02 -7.58
N PRO A 48 -3.48 30.57 -8.79
CA PRO A 48 -3.44 29.77 -10.02
C PRO A 48 -2.04 29.34 -10.50
N GLY A 49 -1.03 29.32 -9.64
CA GLY A 49 0.29 28.82 -9.99
C GLY A 49 1.00 28.21 -8.78
N ASP A 50 2.11 27.54 -9.02
CA ASP A 50 2.80 26.69 -8.05
C ASP A 50 3.03 27.35 -6.67
N ASP A 51 2.40 26.80 -5.66
CA ASP A 51 2.41 27.26 -4.29
C ASP A 51 2.99 26.24 -3.31
N VAL A 52 3.40 26.75 -2.15
CA VAL A 52 3.71 25.95 -0.97
C VAL A 52 2.77 26.42 0.13
N ILE A 53 1.86 25.55 0.51
CA ILE A 53 0.81 25.81 1.50
C ILE A 53 1.09 24.94 2.72
N ILE A 54 1.09 25.58 3.89
CA ILE A 54 1.31 24.91 5.17
C ILE A 54 0.14 25.27 6.06
N GLY A 55 -0.61 24.26 6.49
CA GLY A 55 -1.69 24.35 7.45
C GLY A 55 -1.19 24.65 8.85
N THR A 56 -1.97 24.23 9.82
CA THR A 56 -1.79 24.46 11.24
C THR A 56 -1.93 23.16 12.01
N PRO A 57 -1.58 23.10 13.30
CA PRO A 57 -1.78 21.89 14.11
C PRO A 57 -3.25 21.60 14.49
N GLY A 58 -4.23 22.17 13.80
CA GLY A 58 -5.64 21.83 13.99
C GLY A 58 -6.42 21.99 12.69
N ASP A 59 -7.67 21.52 12.68
CA ASP A 59 -8.49 21.34 11.49
C ASP A 59 -8.49 22.54 10.53
N ASP A 60 -8.00 22.30 9.31
CA ASP A 60 -7.86 23.26 8.25
C ASP A 60 -8.71 22.89 7.01
N VAL A 61 -9.05 23.93 6.24
CA VAL A 61 -9.62 23.76 4.90
C VAL A 61 -8.66 24.41 3.93
N ILE A 62 -7.96 23.57 3.17
CA ILE A 62 -6.90 23.96 2.24
C ILE A 62 -7.35 23.76 0.79
N ASP A 63 -7.04 24.73 -0.06
CA ASP A 63 -7.44 24.78 -1.47
C ASP A 63 -6.28 25.34 -2.30
N GLY A 64 -5.53 24.46 -2.98
CA GLY A 64 -4.35 24.77 -3.79
C GLY A 64 -4.65 25.61 -5.02
N LYS A 65 -5.84 25.41 -5.59
CA LYS A 65 -6.39 26.05 -6.81
C LYS A 65 -5.79 25.47 -8.08
N GLY A 66 -4.59 25.87 -8.47
CA GLY A 66 -3.97 25.21 -9.61
C GLY A 66 -2.56 25.69 -9.84
N GLY A 67 -1.84 25.02 -10.73
CA GLY A 67 -0.38 24.96 -10.65
C GLY A 67 0.04 23.69 -9.91
N ASN A 68 1.35 23.46 -9.80
CA ASN A 68 1.87 22.26 -9.16
C ASN A 68 2.28 22.58 -7.72
N ASP A 69 1.40 22.30 -6.79
CA ASP A 69 1.46 22.74 -5.41
C ASP A 69 2.17 21.73 -4.49
N ARG A 70 2.62 22.24 -3.34
CA ARG A 70 3.07 21.45 -2.19
C ARG A 70 2.23 21.83 -1.00
N ILE A 71 1.43 20.90 -0.50
CA ILE A 71 0.46 21.16 0.56
C ILE A 71 0.74 20.23 1.73
N CYS A 72 0.80 20.79 2.94
CA CYS A 72 0.92 20.01 4.17
C CYS A 72 -0.12 20.50 5.17
N GLY A 73 -1.08 19.66 5.54
CA GLY A 73 -2.12 19.95 6.55
C GLY A 73 -1.54 20.10 7.96
N LEU A 74 -0.60 19.21 8.29
CA LEU A 74 0.15 19.08 9.55
C LEU A 74 -0.58 18.24 10.59
N GLY A 75 -1.64 18.73 11.21
CA GLY A 75 -2.42 17.85 12.05
C GLY A 75 -3.73 18.47 12.49
N GLY A 76 -4.62 17.64 13.04
CA GLY A 76 -6.05 17.96 13.06
C GLY A 76 -6.74 17.25 11.90
N ASP A 77 -8.06 17.35 11.83
CA ASP A 77 -8.85 16.68 10.79
C ASP A 77 -9.05 17.65 9.62
N ASP A 78 -8.21 17.56 8.60
CA ASP A 78 -8.09 18.50 7.50
C ASP A 78 -8.98 18.14 6.30
N ARG A 79 -9.31 19.16 5.51
CA ARG A 79 -9.89 18.99 4.17
C ARG A 79 -9.02 19.72 3.16
N ILE A 80 -8.35 18.97 2.30
CA ILE A 80 -7.35 19.48 1.37
C ILE A 80 -7.77 19.20 -0.07
N HIS A 81 -7.76 20.23 -0.91
CA HIS A 81 -7.97 20.17 -2.36
C HIS A 81 -6.66 20.61 -3.02
N GLY A 82 -6.04 19.75 -3.83
CA GLY A 82 -4.89 20.09 -4.66
C GLY A 82 -5.31 21.09 -5.74
N GLY A 83 -6.19 20.64 -6.63
CA GLY A 83 -6.81 21.46 -7.66
C GLY A 83 -6.31 21.07 -9.05
N ASP A 84 -6.12 22.05 -9.94
CA ASP A 84 -5.61 21.78 -11.29
C ASP A 84 -4.07 21.74 -11.29
N GLY A 85 -3.42 20.61 -11.54
CA GLY A 85 -1.96 20.51 -11.67
C GLY A 85 -1.41 19.25 -11.03
N ASP A 86 -0.10 19.01 -11.15
CA ASP A 86 0.52 17.85 -10.50
C ASP A 86 0.96 18.25 -9.07
N ASP A 87 0.15 17.90 -8.09
CA ASP A 87 0.28 18.33 -6.70
C ASP A 87 0.98 17.31 -5.82
N ARG A 88 1.54 17.79 -4.71
CA ARG A 88 2.02 16.94 -3.61
C ARG A 88 1.36 17.33 -2.32
N VAL A 89 0.72 16.38 -1.67
CA VAL A 89 -0.08 16.61 -0.47
C VAL A 89 0.31 15.64 0.64
N THR A 90 0.45 16.17 1.87
CA THR A 90 0.34 15.38 3.10
C THR A 90 -0.83 15.90 3.92
N GLY A 91 -1.73 15.03 4.38
CA GLY A 91 -2.69 15.40 5.41
C GLY A 91 -1.98 15.75 6.71
N GLY A 92 -1.11 14.84 7.17
CA GLY A 92 -0.48 14.93 8.47
C GLY A 92 -1.33 14.18 9.50
N THR A 93 -1.12 14.41 10.79
CA THR A 93 -1.77 13.56 11.79
C THR A 93 -3.24 13.93 11.97
N GLY A 94 -4.18 13.00 11.80
CA GLY A 94 -5.61 13.23 12.04
C GLY A 94 -6.47 12.53 11.00
N ASP A 95 -7.80 12.55 11.14
CA ASP A 95 -8.68 11.92 10.14
C ASP A 95 -8.90 12.91 8.96
N ASP A 96 -8.09 12.80 7.92
CA ASP A 96 -7.99 13.76 6.83
C ASP A 96 -8.85 13.40 5.60
N ARG A 97 -9.14 14.42 4.79
CA ARG A 97 -9.76 14.26 3.48
C ARG A 97 -8.97 15.00 2.43
N VAL A 98 -8.23 14.25 1.63
CA VAL A 98 -7.36 14.79 0.59
C VAL A 98 -7.94 14.46 -0.78
N PHE A 99 -8.06 15.48 -1.62
CA PHE A 99 -8.49 15.39 -3.01
C PHE A 99 -7.36 15.94 -3.88
N GLY A 100 -6.77 15.11 -4.74
CA GLY A 100 -5.80 15.54 -5.77
C GLY A 100 -6.48 16.43 -6.81
N ASP A 101 -7.70 16.05 -7.20
CA ASP A 101 -8.51 16.66 -8.25
C ASP A 101 -8.00 16.33 -9.66
N ALA A 102 -7.28 17.23 -10.33
CA ALA A 102 -6.92 17.04 -11.73
C ALA A 102 -5.43 17.20 -11.99
N GLY A 103 -4.75 16.09 -12.27
CA GLY A 103 -3.32 16.06 -12.52
C GLY A 103 -2.73 14.73 -12.08
N ASN A 104 -1.40 14.60 -12.11
CA ASN A 104 -0.76 13.41 -11.57
C ASN A 104 -0.26 13.72 -10.16
N ASP A 105 -1.04 13.32 -9.17
CA ASP A 105 -0.90 13.78 -7.80
C ASP A 105 -0.17 12.77 -6.91
N GLU A 106 0.51 13.26 -5.88
CA GLU A 106 1.07 12.46 -4.79
C GLU A 106 0.35 12.85 -3.50
N ALA A 107 -0.53 12.00 -2.99
CA ALA A 107 -1.22 12.20 -1.73
C ALA A 107 -0.79 11.14 -0.71
N ILE A 108 -0.38 11.63 0.46
CA ILE A 108 -0.04 10.82 1.63
C ILE A 108 -0.99 11.26 2.74
N GLY A 109 -1.69 10.34 3.40
CA GLY A 109 -2.61 10.70 4.47
C GLY A 109 -1.87 11.30 5.66
N ASP A 110 -0.84 10.62 6.17
CA ASP A 110 -0.13 11.06 7.37
C ASP A 110 1.25 11.71 7.12
N GLU A 111 2.27 11.30 7.89
CA GLU A 111 3.57 11.94 7.95
C GLU A 111 4.52 11.39 6.88
N ARG A 112 5.47 12.24 6.47
CA ARG A 112 6.55 11.83 5.57
C ARG A 112 7.93 12.28 6.00
N ALA A 113 8.91 11.42 5.77
CA ALA A 113 10.33 11.73 5.90
C ALA A 113 11.12 11.28 4.68
N TYR A 114 12.02 12.15 4.21
CA TYR A 114 12.98 11.78 3.17
C TYR A 114 14.12 10.91 3.72
N THR A 115 14.52 11.11 4.97
CA THR A 115 15.49 10.29 5.69
C THR A 115 15.10 10.10 7.14
N GLY A 116 15.31 8.91 7.66
CA GLY A 116 14.94 8.55 9.04
C GLY A 116 13.59 7.85 9.10
N ASP A 117 13.26 7.40 10.31
CA ASP A 117 12.04 6.64 10.56
C ASP A 117 10.86 7.59 10.80
N VAL A 118 9.66 7.17 10.36
CA VAL A 118 8.36 7.78 10.68
C VAL A 118 7.59 6.77 11.50
N THR A 119 7.22 7.14 12.73
CA THR A 119 6.50 6.28 13.67
C THR A 119 5.38 7.08 14.36
N GLY A 120 4.80 8.02 13.61
CA GLY A 120 3.80 8.97 14.09
C GLY A 120 2.48 8.27 14.42
N PRO A 121 1.54 8.96 15.10
CA PRO A 121 0.17 8.49 15.11
C PRO A 121 -0.41 8.56 13.70
N THR A 122 -1.18 7.55 13.32
CA THR A 122 -1.93 7.56 12.06
C THR A 122 -3.40 7.89 12.24
N GLY A 123 -4.02 8.40 11.18
CA GLY A 123 -5.42 8.80 11.12
C GLY A 123 -6.21 7.99 10.10
N ARG A 124 -7.56 7.97 10.23
CA ARG A 124 -8.37 7.38 9.16
C ARG A 124 -8.60 8.42 8.09
N ASP A 125 -8.05 8.16 6.94
CA ASP A 125 -8.00 9.09 5.84
C ASP A 125 -8.93 8.70 4.69
N LEU A 126 -9.32 9.72 3.94
CA LEU A 126 -9.95 9.57 2.63
C LEU A 126 -9.07 10.28 1.62
N LEU A 127 -8.45 9.50 0.75
CA LEU A 127 -7.63 9.99 -0.35
C LEU A 127 -8.35 9.72 -1.68
N ASP A 128 -8.51 10.77 -2.48
CA ASP A 128 -9.15 10.72 -3.80
C ASP A 128 -8.18 11.37 -4.81
N GLY A 129 -7.56 10.58 -5.69
CA GLY A 129 -6.62 11.05 -6.70
C GLY A 129 -7.32 11.94 -7.72
N GLY A 130 -8.40 11.41 -8.30
CA GLY A 130 -9.28 12.15 -9.18
C GLY A 130 -9.02 11.76 -10.63
N THR A 131 -8.42 12.63 -11.44
CA THR A 131 -8.04 12.29 -12.81
C THR A 131 -6.54 12.43 -13.01
N GLY A 132 -5.89 11.41 -13.54
CA GLY A 132 -4.48 11.45 -13.90
C GLY A 132 -3.79 10.14 -13.56
N HIS A 133 -2.51 10.20 -13.19
CA HIS A 133 -1.76 9.04 -12.75
C HIS A 133 -1.27 9.32 -11.35
N ASP A 134 -2.01 8.83 -10.37
CA ASP A 134 -1.90 9.26 -9.00
C ASP A 134 -1.10 8.26 -8.16
N PHE A 135 -0.51 8.78 -7.10
CA PHE A 135 0.11 8.00 -6.04
C PHE A 135 -0.60 8.30 -4.72
N LEU A 136 -1.26 7.31 -4.17
CA LEU A 136 -1.99 7.39 -2.91
C LEU A 136 -1.36 6.44 -1.87
N LEU A 137 -1.10 6.98 -0.68
CA LEU A 137 -0.59 6.23 0.47
C LEU A 137 -1.41 6.63 1.69
N GLY A 138 -2.11 5.69 2.32
CA GLY A 138 -2.98 6.02 3.46
C GLY A 138 -2.20 6.54 4.65
N ASP A 139 -1.16 5.84 5.10
CA ASP A 139 -0.42 6.22 6.30
C ASP A 139 0.92 6.91 6.01
N ASN A 140 2.04 6.39 6.53
CA ASN A 140 3.31 7.12 6.60
C ASN A 140 4.27 6.76 5.48
N ALA A 141 5.03 7.77 5.03
CA ALA A 141 6.09 7.59 4.03
C ALA A 141 7.50 7.83 4.59
N ALA A 142 8.38 6.84 4.52
CA ALA A 142 9.80 6.97 4.84
C ALA A 142 10.69 6.59 3.65
N THR A 143 11.08 7.58 2.83
CA THR A 143 11.88 7.31 1.60
C THR A 143 13.21 6.59 1.88
N GLN A 144 13.83 6.87 3.04
CA GLN A 144 15.05 6.19 3.51
C GLN A 144 14.94 5.95 5.02
N GLY A 145 14.14 4.96 5.39
CA GLY A 145 13.92 4.60 6.78
C GLY A 145 12.77 3.61 6.95
N THR A 146 12.34 3.47 8.19
CA THR A 146 11.19 2.66 8.57
C THR A 146 9.95 3.55 8.64
N ALA A 147 8.86 3.15 8.00
CA ALA A 147 7.53 3.69 8.26
C ALA A 147 6.77 2.69 9.16
N GLU A 148 6.12 3.21 10.19
CA GLU A 148 5.27 2.46 11.11
C GLU A 148 4.00 3.27 11.40
N GLY A 149 2.85 2.63 11.23
CA GLY A 149 1.54 3.23 11.36
C GLY A 149 0.51 2.28 10.77
N ALA A 150 -0.70 2.28 11.32
CA ALA A 150 -1.78 1.46 10.78
C ALA A 150 -3.11 2.10 11.17
N ALA A 151 -3.80 2.72 10.23
CA ALA A 151 -5.17 3.17 10.40
C ALA A 151 -6.05 2.75 9.21
N PRO A 152 -7.33 2.41 9.42
CA PRO A 152 -8.19 1.98 8.32
C PRO A 152 -8.51 3.14 7.40
N ASP A 153 -8.16 3.05 6.13
CA ASP A 153 -8.25 4.13 5.16
C ASP A 153 -9.20 3.86 3.99
N VAL A 154 -9.51 4.92 3.25
CA VAL A 154 -10.25 4.83 1.99
C VAL A 154 -9.46 5.53 0.90
N LEU A 155 -8.98 4.75 -0.06
CA LEU A 155 -8.24 5.25 -1.22
C LEU A 155 -9.09 5.10 -2.48
N VAL A 156 -9.14 6.14 -3.29
CA VAL A 156 -9.84 6.17 -4.58
C VAL A 156 -8.88 6.74 -5.62
N GLY A 157 -8.40 5.90 -6.55
CA GLY A 157 -7.47 6.33 -7.61
C GLY A 157 -8.19 7.26 -8.58
N GLY A 158 -9.18 6.71 -9.28
CA GLY A 158 -10.08 7.48 -10.15
C GLY A 158 -9.88 7.13 -11.61
N ASP A 159 -9.66 8.13 -12.46
CA ASP A 159 -9.35 7.91 -13.87
C ASP A 159 -7.82 7.90 -14.08
N GLY A 160 -7.28 6.83 -14.65
CA GLY A 160 -5.91 6.67 -15.12
C GLY A 160 -5.13 5.61 -14.35
N ASP A 161 -3.86 5.40 -14.73
CA ASP A 161 -3.05 4.30 -14.16
C ASP A 161 -2.44 4.75 -12.83
N ASP A 162 -2.97 4.23 -11.73
CA ASP A 162 -2.68 4.71 -10.38
C ASP A 162 -1.81 3.73 -9.56
N ILE A 163 -1.27 4.23 -8.45
CA ILE A 163 -0.54 3.44 -7.45
C ILE A 163 -1.17 3.71 -6.09
N LEU A 164 -1.69 2.66 -5.45
CA LEU A 164 -2.44 2.77 -4.20
C LEU A 164 -1.87 1.79 -3.16
N TYR A 165 -1.43 2.32 -2.03
CA TYR A 165 -0.95 1.55 -0.89
C TYR A 165 -1.77 1.94 0.35
N GLY A 166 -2.42 0.99 1.01
CA GLY A 166 -3.33 1.32 2.11
C GLY A 166 -2.62 1.85 3.34
N ASP A 167 -1.53 1.23 3.79
CA ASP A 167 -0.80 1.70 4.98
C ASP A 167 0.50 2.48 4.62
N ASP A 168 1.65 1.91 5.00
CA ASP A 168 2.95 2.56 5.07
C ASP A 168 3.83 2.26 3.85
N SER A 169 4.78 3.15 3.55
CA SER A 169 5.81 2.93 2.54
C SER A 169 7.21 3.33 3.00
N GLY A 170 8.19 2.44 2.88
CA GLY A 170 9.59 2.76 3.18
C GLY A 170 10.66 1.72 2.83
N ASP A 171 11.88 1.85 3.36
CA ASP A 171 12.88 0.78 3.30
C ASP A 171 12.38 -0.45 4.08
N ARG A 172 11.69 -0.16 5.19
CA ARG A 172 10.84 -1.07 5.94
C ARG A 172 9.50 -0.39 6.17
N ALA A 173 8.41 -1.13 6.07
CA ALA A 173 7.06 -0.63 6.31
C ALA A 173 6.31 -1.63 7.20
N ASN A 174 5.50 -1.15 8.14
CA ASN A 174 4.78 -2.00 9.09
C ASN A 174 3.42 -1.41 9.45
N GLY A 175 2.40 -1.85 8.71
CA GLY A 175 0.99 -1.55 8.93
C GLY A 175 0.17 -2.78 9.31
N GLY A 176 -0.97 -2.97 8.66
CA GLY A 176 -1.91 -4.06 8.89
C GLY A 176 -3.32 -3.59 9.27
N ALA A 177 -3.72 -2.38 8.90
CA ALA A 177 -5.09 -1.93 9.12
C ALA A 177 -5.99 -2.35 7.95
N PRO A 178 -7.29 -2.62 8.20
CA PRO A 178 -8.21 -2.99 7.12
C PRO A 178 -8.60 -1.78 6.28
N ASP A 179 -8.22 -1.80 5.01
CA ASP A 179 -8.39 -0.69 4.09
C ASP A 179 -9.47 -0.93 3.05
N ARG A 180 -9.96 0.16 2.49
CA ARG A 180 -10.87 0.14 1.34
C ARG A 180 -10.24 0.87 0.18
N ILE A 181 -9.78 0.10 -0.79
CA ILE A 181 -9.11 0.64 -1.98
C ILE A 181 -10.01 0.48 -3.19
N ILE A 182 -10.14 1.55 -3.96
CA ILE A 182 -10.86 1.60 -5.23
C ILE A 182 -9.89 2.12 -6.29
N GLY A 183 -9.33 1.23 -7.12
CA GLY A 183 -8.40 1.62 -8.19
C GLY A 183 -9.07 2.59 -9.18
N GLY A 184 -10.15 2.14 -9.82
CA GLY A 184 -10.89 2.94 -10.79
C GLY A 184 -10.61 2.50 -12.22
N ASP A 185 -10.68 3.43 -13.17
CA ASP A 185 -10.44 3.15 -14.59
C ASP A 185 -8.95 3.30 -14.90
N GLY A 186 -8.22 2.22 -15.13
CA GLY A 186 -6.78 2.30 -15.40
C GLY A 186 -6.05 0.99 -15.24
N GLU A 187 -4.74 1.01 -15.49
CA GLU A 187 -3.84 -0.08 -15.11
C GLU A 187 -3.21 0.20 -13.73
N ASP A 188 -3.92 -0.14 -12.67
CA ASP A 188 -3.55 0.23 -11.30
C ASP A 188 -2.58 -0.77 -10.63
N VAL A 189 -1.78 -0.28 -9.69
CA VAL A 189 -0.97 -1.12 -8.80
C VAL A 189 -1.47 -0.92 -7.38
N VAL A 190 -1.98 -1.99 -6.78
CA VAL A 190 -2.58 -1.96 -5.45
C VAL A 190 -1.87 -2.91 -4.50
N VAL A 191 -1.56 -2.39 -3.31
CA VAL A 191 -1.12 -3.14 -2.14
C VAL A 191 -2.09 -2.74 -1.02
N GLY A 192 -2.81 -3.70 -0.43
CA GLY A 192 -3.77 -3.37 0.62
C GLY A 192 -3.08 -2.83 1.86
N ASP A 193 -2.01 -3.49 2.33
CA ASP A 193 -1.23 -2.97 3.45
C ASP A 193 -0.01 -2.10 3.01
N SER A 194 1.19 -2.62 3.27
CA SER A 194 2.45 -1.89 3.34
C SER A 194 3.40 -2.22 2.20
N LEU A 195 4.05 -1.20 1.66
CA LEU A 195 5.16 -1.35 0.71
C LEU A 195 6.52 -1.13 1.39
N GLY A 196 7.26 -2.23 1.58
CA GLY A 196 8.59 -2.19 2.17
C GLY A 196 9.68 -2.63 1.22
N TYR A 197 10.62 -1.76 0.83
CA TYR A 197 11.63 -2.11 -0.17
C TYR A 197 12.49 -3.33 0.23
N TYR A 198 12.83 -3.46 1.53
CA TYR A 198 13.62 -4.57 2.08
C TYR A 198 12.88 -5.41 3.13
N ALA A 199 11.78 -4.91 3.70
CA ALA A 199 10.88 -5.70 4.51
C ALA A 199 9.52 -5.00 4.62
N ALA A 200 8.43 -5.75 4.48
CA ALA A 200 7.08 -5.23 4.68
C ALA A 200 6.33 -6.14 5.68
N SER A 201 5.48 -5.56 6.49
CA SER A 201 4.55 -6.31 7.33
C SER A 201 3.22 -5.60 7.50
N GLY A 202 2.21 -6.40 7.82
CA GLY A 202 0.80 -6.03 7.77
C GLY A 202 0.03 -7.27 7.30
N ALA A 203 -1.21 -7.42 7.72
CA ALA A 203 -2.16 -8.39 7.18
C ALA A 203 -3.58 -7.94 7.55
N GLY A 204 -3.96 -6.75 7.04
CA GLY A 204 -5.27 -6.15 7.20
C GLY A 204 -6.35 -6.94 6.48
N ASP A 205 -7.62 -6.85 6.93
CA ASP A 205 -8.73 -7.45 6.17
C ASP A 205 -9.20 -6.40 5.14
N ASP A 206 -8.64 -6.45 3.94
CA ASP A 206 -8.77 -5.38 2.95
C ASP A 206 -9.92 -5.62 1.97
N VAL A 207 -10.45 -4.52 1.45
CA VAL A 207 -11.45 -4.52 0.38
C VAL A 207 -10.92 -3.74 -0.80
N ILE A 208 -10.45 -4.48 -1.80
CA ILE A 208 -9.85 -3.94 -3.02
C ILE A 208 -10.82 -4.12 -4.20
N LEU A 209 -11.22 -3.01 -4.80
CA LEU A 209 -12.20 -2.95 -5.88
C LEU A 209 -11.59 -2.25 -7.10
N GLU A 210 -11.19 -3.05 -8.07
CA GLU A 210 -10.68 -2.54 -9.34
C GLU A 210 -11.81 -2.20 -10.31
N GLY A 211 -11.54 -1.28 -11.24
CA GLY A 211 -12.46 -0.89 -12.29
C GLY A 211 -12.05 -1.42 -13.66
N ALA A 212 -12.08 -0.56 -14.68
CA ALA A 212 -11.78 -0.92 -16.05
C ALA A 212 -10.28 -0.83 -16.33
N GLY A 213 -9.59 -1.96 -16.48
CA GLY A 213 -8.15 -2.04 -16.75
C GLY A 213 -7.79 -3.32 -17.49
N THR A 214 -6.55 -3.47 -17.96
CA THR A 214 -6.12 -4.76 -18.56
C THR A 214 -4.82 -5.34 -18.01
N LEU A 215 -4.09 -4.60 -17.15
CA LEU A 215 -2.77 -5.01 -16.67
C LEU A 215 -2.46 -4.61 -15.22
N GLY A 216 -3.50 -4.29 -14.43
CA GLY A 216 -3.33 -3.96 -13.01
C GLY A 216 -2.73 -5.10 -12.20
N ASP A 217 -2.17 -4.82 -11.03
CA ASP A 217 -1.50 -5.81 -10.17
C ASP A 217 -1.97 -5.60 -8.73
N VAL A 218 -2.55 -6.62 -8.11
CA VAL A 218 -3.11 -6.52 -6.76
C VAL A 218 -2.42 -7.50 -5.82
N THR A 219 -1.95 -6.99 -4.69
CA THR A 219 -1.55 -7.74 -3.49
C THR A 219 -2.51 -7.33 -2.39
N GLY A 220 -3.22 -8.27 -1.77
CA GLY A 220 -4.13 -7.96 -0.67
C GLY A 220 -3.36 -7.45 0.54
N ASP A 221 -2.42 -8.24 1.07
CA ASP A 221 -1.59 -7.75 2.16
C ASP A 221 -0.37 -6.90 1.69
N SER A 222 0.78 -7.06 2.34
CA SER A 222 2.04 -6.34 2.12
C SER A 222 2.90 -6.79 0.93
N PHE A 223 3.69 -5.87 0.36
CA PHE A 223 4.64 -6.15 -0.72
C PHE A 223 6.09 -5.75 -0.40
N ALA A 224 7.04 -6.69 -0.57
CA ALA A 224 8.47 -6.44 -0.39
C ALA A 224 9.35 -6.86 -1.60
N PRO A 225 9.64 -5.97 -2.57
CA PRO A 225 10.29 -6.34 -3.84
C PRO A 225 11.72 -6.89 -3.72
N PHE A 226 12.46 -6.54 -2.68
CA PHE A 226 13.85 -7.01 -2.46
C PHE A 226 14.07 -7.56 -1.05
N GLY A 227 12.98 -7.93 -0.39
CA GLY A 227 12.93 -8.18 1.04
C GLY A 227 12.07 -9.38 1.42
N ASP A 228 11.74 -9.46 2.70
CA ASP A 228 10.73 -10.40 3.20
C ASP A 228 9.42 -9.63 3.44
N ALA A 229 8.29 -10.24 3.08
CA ALA A 229 6.96 -9.73 3.43
C ALA A 229 6.30 -10.71 4.40
N THR A 230 5.81 -10.21 5.53
CA THR A 230 5.34 -11.05 6.63
C THR A 230 4.10 -10.50 7.33
N GLY A 231 3.20 -11.39 7.68
CA GLY A 231 1.92 -11.09 8.32
C GLY A 231 1.21 -12.42 8.58
N ALA A 232 0.05 -12.39 9.23
CA ALA A 232 -0.79 -13.59 9.36
C ALA A 232 -2.22 -13.16 9.63
N GLY A 233 -3.18 -13.81 8.96
CA GLY A 233 -4.52 -13.25 8.80
C GLY A 233 -4.60 -12.49 7.49
N GLY A 234 -5.43 -11.45 7.48
CA GLY A 234 -5.83 -10.74 6.26
C GLY A 234 -6.81 -11.59 5.48
N ASP A 235 -8.10 -11.52 5.83
CA ASP A 235 -9.13 -12.17 5.01
C ASP A 235 -9.59 -11.16 3.93
N ASP A 236 -8.88 -11.12 2.81
CA ASP A 236 -9.05 -10.07 1.81
C ASP A 236 -10.21 -10.30 0.86
N LEU A 237 -10.84 -9.22 0.42
CA LEU A 237 -11.77 -9.21 -0.70
C LEU A 237 -11.17 -8.43 -1.86
N ILE A 238 -10.77 -9.16 -2.90
CA ILE A 238 -10.25 -8.60 -4.15
C ILE A 238 -11.28 -8.82 -5.26
N ASP A 239 -11.77 -7.75 -5.87
CA ASP A 239 -12.62 -7.80 -7.08
C ASP A 239 -11.93 -7.06 -8.22
N LEU A 240 -11.48 -7.81 -9.23
CA LEU A 240 -10.73 -7.28 -10.39
C LEU A 240 -11.62 -6.58 -11.43
N GLY A 241 -12.90 -6.36 -11.12
CA GLY A 241 -13.78 -5.54 -11.95
C GLY A 241 -14.20 -6.20 -13.26
N THR A 242 -14.56 -5.39 -14.26
CA THR A 242 -15.14 -5.89 -15.52
C THR A 242 -14.12 -6.26 -16.58
N ASP A 243 -12.94 -5.66 -16.57
CA ASP A 243 -11.95 -5.86 -17.64
C ASP A 243 -10.76 -6.73 -17.19
N GLY A 244 -10.67 -7.02 -15.88
CA GLY A 244 -9.65 -7.88 -15.27
C GLY A 244 -8.32 -7.19 -15.04
N ALA A 245 -7.54 -7.71 -14.11
CA ALA A 245 -6.16 -7.27 -13.86
C ALA A 245 -5.17 -8.26 -14.49
N PHE A 246 -3.87 -7.96 -14.46
CA PHE A 246 -2.85 -8.94 -14.83
C PHE A 246 -2.90 -10.17 -13.90
N GLY A 247 -3.15 -9.94 -12.61
CA GLY A 247 -3.36 -10.98 -11.61
C GLY A 247 -3.60 -10.40 -10.22
N ALA A 248 -3.94 -11.28 -9.28
CA ALA A 248 -4.12 -10.96 -7.88
C ALA A 248 -3.44 -12.01 -6.99
N VAL A 249 -2.92 -11.56 -5.87
CA VAL A 249 -2.46 -12.37 -4.74
C VAL A 249 -3.25 -11.91 -3.53
N GLY A 250 -3.87 -12.84 -2.81
CA GLY A 250 -4.58 -12.54 -1.56
C GLY A 250 -3.61 -12.03 -0.52
N ASP A 251 -2.62 -12.83 -0.16
CA ASP A 251 -1.63 -12.45 0.84
C ASP A 251 -0.46 -11.60 0.29
N HIS A 252 0.73 -11.75 0.90
CA HIS A 252 1.93 -11.00 0.56
C HIS A 252 2.59 -11.35 -0.77
N THR A 253 3.12 -10.33 -1.44
CA THR A 253 4.10 -10.48 -2.52
C THR A 253 5.51 -10.18 -2.04
N SER A 254 6.53 -10.89 -2.56
CA SER A 254 7.92 -10.72 -2.10
C SER A 254 8.97 -11.12 -3.13
N GLY A 255 10.13 -10.45 -3.10
CA GLY A 255 11.35 -10.89 -3.79
C GLY A 255 12.25 -11.83 -2.96
N GLY A 256 11.98 -11.96 -1.67
CA GLY A 256 12.62 -12.86 -0.72
C GLY A 256 11.63 -13.91 -0.21
N THR A 257 11.29 -13.85 1.07
CA THR A 257 10.30 -14.74 1.70
C THR A 257 8.95 -14.04 1.78
N ALA A 258 7.87 -14.76 1.51
CA ALA A 258 6.50 -14.31 1.81
C ALA A 258 5.90 -15.30 2.82
N VAL A 259 5.37 -14.79 3.93
CA VAL A 259 4.74 -15.58 4.99
C VAL A 259 3.46 -14.88 5.42
N GLY A 260 2.33 -15.38 4.94
CA GLY A 260 0.98 -14.95 5.25
C GLY A 260 0.07 -16.19 5.31
N SER A 261 -1.16 -16.01 5.80
CA SER A 261 -2.22 -17.00 5.64
C SER A 261 -3.55 -16.32 5.91
N GLY A 262 -4.27 -16.00 4.84
CA GLY A 262 -5.57 -15.33 4.81
C GLY A 262 -6.64 -16.26 4.25
N ASN A 263 -7.92 -16.10 4.62
CA ASN A 263 -9.01 -16.77 3.89
C ASN A 263 -9.53 -15.79 2.84
N ASP A 264 -8.85 -15.76 1.70
CA ASP A 264 -9.04 -14.71 0.74
C ASP A 264 -10.20 -15.01 -0.19
N ARG A 265 -10.83 -13.92 -0.64
CA ARG A 265 -11.85 -13.96 -1.66
C ARG A 265 -11.42 -13.14 -2.86
N ILE A 266 -11.08 -13.85 -3.92
CA ILE A 266 -10.61 -13.25 -5.17
C ILE A 266 -11.66 -13.48 -6.25
N LEU A 267 -12.09 -12.38 -6.87
CA LEU A 267 -13.00 -12.40 -8.01
C LEU A 267 -12.26 -11.81 -9.22
N GLY A 268 -11.96 -12.66 -10.19
CA GLY A 268 -11.37 -12.31 -11.48
C GLY A 268 -12.27 -11.40 -12.33
N GLY A 269 -11.75 -10.98 -13.48
CA GLY A 269 -12.38 -10.08 -14.42
C GLY A 269 -13.22 -10.81 -15.48
N ALA A 270 -13.63 -10.09 -16.52
CA ALA A 270 -14.28 -10.72 -17.69
C ALA A 270 -13.30 -11.11 -18.80
N THR A 271 -11.99 -10.94 -18.59
CA THR A 271 -10.93 -11.32 -19.52
C THR A 271 -9.87 -12.14 -18.81
N GLY A 272 -9.11 -12.96 -19.55
CA GLY A 272 -8.26 -13.97 -18.90
C GLY A 272 -7.12 -13.37 -18.09
N GLU A 273 -7.02 -13.80 -16.84
CA GLU A 273 -5.96 -13.40 -15.94
C GLU A 273 -4.69 -14.25 -16.11
N THR A 274 -3.54 -13.63 -15.86
CA THR A 274 -2.28 -14.38 -15.92
C THR A 274 -2.15 -15.33 -14.74
N VAL A 275 -2.61 -14.90 -13.56
CA VAL A 275 -2.64 -15.68 -12.33
C VAL A 275 -3.58 -15.10 -11.27
N LEU A 276 -4.28 -15.96 -10.54
CA LEU A 276 -4.94 -15.67 -9.28
C LEU A 276 -4.37 -16.64 -8.23
N ILE A 277 -3.92 -16.10 -7.10
CA ILE A 277 -3.28 -16.85 -6.00
C ILE A 277 -4.00 -16.45 -4.72
N GLY A 278 -4.48 -17.41 -3.93
CA GLY A 278 -4.93 -17.13 -2.57
C GLY A 278 -3.72 -16.81 -1.71
N ASP A 279 -3.10 -17.86 -1.16
CA ASP A 279 -1.85 -17.72 -0.41
C ASP A 279 -0.58 -17.87 -1.27
N ASN A 280 0.36 -16.94 -1.13
CA ASN A 280 1.70 -16.94 -1.72
C ASN A 280 2.78 -17.08 -0.63
N SER A 281 3.10 -18.32 -0.22
CA SER A 281 4.32 -18.55 0.55
C SER A 281 5.54 -18.90 -0.29
N LEU A 282 6.28 -17.86 -0.69
CA LEU A 282 7.64 -18.01 -1.18
C LEU A 282 8.57 -18.40 0.00
N VAL A 283 9.04 -19.66 0.01
CA VAL A 283 10.31 -20.12 0.63
C VAL A 283 10.32 -20.61 2.11
N ASP A 284 9.21 -20.77 2.84
CA ASP A 284 9.23 -21.53 4.12
C ASP A 284 8.56 -22.92 4.05
N PRO A 285 9.31 -24.00 3.77
CA PRO A 285 8.76 -25.36 3.71
C PRO A 285 8.41 -25.99 5.07
N THR A 286 8.50 -25.26 6.19
CA THR A 286 8.36 -25.86 7.54
C THR A 286 7.44 -25.12 8.52
N GLY A 287 6.94 -23.93 8.16
CA GLY A 287 6.22 -23.05 9.08
C GLY A 287 4.87 -22.52 8.59
N THR A 288 4.48 -22.77 7.34
CA THR A 288 3.35 -22.06 6.75
C THR A 288 2.01 -22.67 7.19
N THR A 289 1.12 -21.81 7.64
CA THR A 289 -0.32 -22.02 7.56
C THR A 289 -0.75 -21.57 6.16
N ALA A 290 -1.88 -22.09 5.70
CA ALA A 290 -2.58 -21.58 4.54
C ALA A 290 -4.07 -21.49 4.92
N GLY A 291 -4.76 -20.46 4.47
CA GLY A 291 -6.17 -20.24 4.73
C GLY A 291 -7.07 -20.98 3.74
N ASP A 292 -8.37 -20.97 3.98
CA ASP A 292 -9.35 -21.61 3.10
C ASP A 292 -9.84 -20.55 2.08
N ASP A 293 -9.33 -20.58 0.84
CA ASP A 293 -9.57 -19.52 -0.15
C ASP A 293 -10.81 -19.74 -1.01
N LEU A 294 -11.40 -18.65 -1.50
CA LEU A 294 -12.45 -18.64 -2.51
C LEU A 294 -12.04 -17.81 -3.72
N ILE A 295 -11.75 -18.49 -4.83
CA ILE A 295 -11.31 -17.84 -6.06
C ILE A 295 -12.28 -18.14 -7.20
N GLU A 296 -12.76 -17.09 -7.87
CA GLU A 296 -13.60 -17.18 -9.07
C GLU A 296 -12.91 -16.46 -10.24
N GLY A 297 -12.41 -17.17 -11.26
CA GLY A 297 -11.78 -16.55 -12.45
C GLY A 297 -12.77 -15.73 -13.31
N ARG A 298 -14.04 -16.13 -13.28
CA ARG A 298 -15.17 -15.52 -14.01
C ARG A 298 -15.06 -15.69 -15.53
N GLY A 299 -14.19 -14.96 -16.24
CA GLY A 299 -14.15 -15.05 -17.70
C GLY A 299 -12.78 -14.88 -18.31
N GLY A 300 -12.45 -15.69 -19.29
CA GLY A 300 -11.14 -15.75 -19.91
C GLY A 300 -10.44 -17.09 -19.63
N ASP A 301 -9.20 -17.22 -20.10
CA ASP A 301 -8.39 -18.41 -19.83
C ASP A 301 -7.53 -18.13 -18.59
N ASP A 302 -7.90 -18.67 -17.43
CA ASP A 302 -7.32 -18.27 -16.15
C ASP A 302 -6.31 -19.29 -15.61
N ARG A 303 -5.39 -18.81 -14.76
CA ARG A 303 -4.56 -19.68 -13.92
C ARG A 303 -4.84 -19.41 -12.47
N ILE A 304 -5.35 -20.42 -11.77
CA ILE A 304 -5.78 -20.29 -10.39
C ILE A 304 -4.98 -21.25 -9.53
N PHE A 305 -4.40 -20.71 -8.47
CA PHE A 305 -3.74 -21.45 -7.40
C PHE A 305 -4.46 -21.14 -6.09
N GLY A 306 -4.92 -22.17 -5.37
CA GLY A 306 -5.39 -22.00 -4.00
C GLY A 306 -4.21 -21.61 -3.11
N ASP A 307 -3.25 -22.53 -3.02
CA ASP A 307 -2.11 -22.36 -2.10
C ASP A 307 -0.72 -22.22 -2.74
N ASN A 308 0.16 -21.53 -2.00
CA ASN A 308 1.62 -21.59 -2.04
C ASN A 308 2.24 -21.65 -3.44
N SER A 309 1.94 -20.67 -4.30
CA SER A 309 2.44 -20.68 -5.68
C SER A 309 3.76 -19.92 -5.84
N ASP A 310 4.66 -20.40 -6.70
CA ASP A 310 5.79 -19.59 -7.21
C ASP A 310 5.46 -18.88 -8.53
N TRP A 311 4.19 -18.55 -8.75
CA TRP A 311 3.63 -18.01 -10.00
C TRP A 311 3.60 -19.00 -11.17
N SER A 312 4.14 -20.21 -10.98
CA SER A 312 4.22 -21.23 -12.03
C SER A 312 3.77 -22.63 -11.60
N ARG A 313 3.84 -22.93 -10.31
CA ARG A 313 3.45 -24.21 -9.69
C ARG A 313 3.24 -24.02 -8.19
N THR A 314 2.46 -24.91 -7.61
CA THR A 314 2.32 -25.03 -6.16
C THR A 314 3.61 -25.53 -5.49
N LEU A 315 3.86 -25.05 -4.29
CA LEU A 315 5.02 -25.30 -3.43
C LEU A 315 4.58 -25.80 -2.05
N GLY A 316 5.53 -26.40 -1.33
CA GLY A 316 5.36 -26.67 0.09
C GLY A 316 4.40 -27.82 0.42
N THR A 317 3.94 -27.83 1.67
CA THR A 317 3.03 -28.88 2.21
C THR A 317 1.93 -28.30 3.09
N ALA A 318 1.89 -26.99 3.27
CA ALA A 318 0.75 -26.32 3.89
C ALA A 318 -0.33 -26.15 2.83
N GLY A 319 -1.58 -26.32 3.21
CA GLY A 319 -2.68 -26.07 2.29
C GLY A 319 -3.99 -25.82 3.00
N GLY A 320 -4.75 -24.92 2.39
CA GLY A 320 -6.13 -24.56 2.64
C GLY A 320 -7.12 -25.58 2.15
N ARG A 321 -8.40 -25.43 2.53
CA ARG A 321 -9.49 -26.11 1.81
C ARG A 321 -10.12 -25.12 0.85
N ASP A 322 -9.61 -25.09 -0.36
CA ASP A 322 -9.95 -24.02 -1.28
C ASP A 322 -11.18 -24.36 -2.12
N ALA A 323 -11.87 -23.30 -2.55
CA ALA A 323 -12.97 -23.36 -3.50
C ALA A 323 -12.59 -22.56 -4.75
N LEU A 324 -12.16 -23.28 -5.79
CA LEU A 324 -11.69 -22.71 -7.05
C LEU A 324 -12.75 -22.88 -8.14
N ARG A 325 -13.12 -21.79 -8.80
CA ARG A 325 -14.02 -21.77 -9.95
C ARG A 325 -13.30 -21.14 -11.13
N GLY A 326 -13.18 -21.89 -12.24
CA GLY A 326 -12.59 -21.38 -13.49
C GLY A 326 -13.45 -20.27 -14.07
N GLY A 327 -14.55 -20.64 -14.72
CA GLY A 327 -15.49 -19.66 -15.26
C GLY A 327 -15.77 -19.96 -16.73
N ASP A 328 -15.83 -18.91 -17.55
CA ASP A 328 -15.88 -19.03 -19.00
C ASP A 328 -14.46 -19.06 -19.60
N GLY A 329 -13.99 -20.16 -20.17
CA GLY A 329 -12.69 -20.22 -20.86
C GLY A 329 -11.95 -21.54 -20.65
N ASP A 330 -10.73 -21.66 -21.17
CA ASP A 330 -9.90 -22.85 -20.95
C ASP A 330 -8.99 -22.63 -19.73
N ASP A 331 -9.40 -23.12 -18.56
CA ASP A 331 -8.77 -22.74 -17.29
C ASP A 331 -7.74 -23.75 -16.76
N HIS A 332 -6.82 -23.28 -15.92
CA HIS A 332 -5.85 -24.10 -15.20
C HIS A 332 -5.99 -23.91 -13.69
N LEU A 333 -6.54 -24.90 -12.99
CA LEU A 333 -6.79 -24.85 -11.55
C LEU A 333 -5.83 -25.78 -10.80
N ARG A 334 -5.17 -25.27 -9.76
CA ARG A 334 -4.33 -26.02 -8.82
C ARG A 334 -4.83 -25.74 -7.40
N GLY A 335 -5.35 -26.76 -6.73
CA GLY A 335 -5.85 -26.64 -5.34
C GLY A 335 -4.66 -26.44 -4.41
N GLY A 336 -4.01 -27.55 -4.08
CA GLY A 336 -2.77 -27.53 -3.35
C GLY A 336 -2.79 -28.63 -2.30
N PRO A 337 -2.07 -28.46 -1.19
CA PRO A 337 -2.01 -29.46 -0.15
C PRO A 337 -3.18 -29.48 0.85
N ALA A 338 -4.45 -29.57 0.46
CA ALA A 338 -5.44 -30.17 1.35
C ALA A 338 -6.67 -30.76 0.65
N GLY A 339 -7.87 -30.25 0.92
CA GLY A 339 -9.12 -30.93 0.61
C GLY A 339 -10.01 -30.01 -0.17
N ASP A 340 -9.77 -29.96 -1.47
CA ASP A 340 -10.17 -28.80 -2.27
C ASP A 340 -11.42 -29.08 -3.11
N VAL A 341 -12.10 -28.01 -3.52
CA VAL A 341 -13.22 -28.05 -4.45
C VAL A 341 -12.83 -27.27 -5.70
N LEU A 342 -12.68 -27.97 -6.82
CA LEU A 342 -12.35 -27.39 -8.12
C LEU A 342 -13.54 -27.56 -9.07
N ASP A 343 -14.01 -26.47 -9.65
CA ASP A 343 -15.09 -26.44 -10.65
C ASP A 343 -14.62 -25.67 -11.89
N GLY A 344 -14.23 -26.38 -12.96
CA GLY A 344 -13.73 -25.75 -14.20
C GLY A 344 -14.79 -24.92 -14.92
N GLN A 345 -16.07 -25.28 -14.78
CA GLN A 345 -17.20 -24.64 -15.45
C GLN A 345 -17.18 -24.75 -16.98
N ALA A 346 -17.00 -23.66 -17.72
CA ALA A 346 -17.32 -23.59 -19.14
C ALA A 346 -16.06 -23.45 -20.02
N GLY A 347 -15.46 -24.59 -20.39
CA GLY A 347 -14.49 -24.64 -21.48
C GLY A 347 -13.78 -25.97 -21.55
N ILE A 348 -12.45 -25.95 -21.66
CA ILE A 348 -11.60 -27.14 -21.54
C ILE A 348 -10.61 -26.91 -20.39
N ASP A 349 -10.93 -27.50 -19.25
CA ASP A 349 -10.30 -27.11 -17.99
C ASP A 349 -9.32 -28.17 -17.49
N ASP A 350 -8.11 -27.73 -17.15
CA ASP A 350 -7.03 -28.53 -16.59
C ASP A 350 -6.94 -28.35 -15.08
N CYS A 351 -7.68 -29.18 -14.35
CA CYS A 351 -7.75 -29.16 -12.90
C CYS A 351 -6.89 -30.26 -12.27
N ASP A 352 -6.05 -29.87 -11.31
CA ASP A 352 -5.31 -30.77 -10.44
C ASP A 352 -5.51 -30.34 -8.98
N GLY A 353 -6.21 -31.15 -8.19
CA GLY A 353 -6.35 -30.91 -6.74
C GLY A 353 -5.08 -31.20 -5.95
N GLU A 354 -4.04 -31.74 -6.61
CA GLU A 354 -2.76 -32.08 -6.00
C GLU A 354 -2.87 -33.03 -4.80
N ALA A 355 -2.64 -32.55 -3.58
CA ALA A 355 -2.42 -33.41 -2.42
C ALA A 355 -3.55 -33.32 -1.39
N GLY A 356 -4.54 -34.20 -1.54
CA GLY A 356 -5.37 -34.65 -0.42
C GLY A 356 -6.64 -35.33 -0.88
N THR A 357 -7.81 -34.81 -0.50
CA THR A 357 -9.10 -35.43 -0.86
C THR A 357 -10.01 -34.41 -1.50
N ASP A 358 -9.97 -34.40 -2.82
CA ASP A 358 -10.49 -33.29 -3.61
C ASP A 358 -11.80 -33.65 -4.31
N ILE A 359 -12.62 -32.62 -4.53
CA ILE A 359 -13.84 -32.67 -5.32
C ILE A 359 -13.58 -31.90 -6.60
N VAL A 360 -13.42 -32.62 -7.71
CA VAL A 360 -13.18 -32.02 -9.03
C VAL A 360 -14.42 -32.21 -9.90
N VAL A 361 -15.00 -31.11 -10.37
CA VAL A 361 -16.20 -31.04 -11.20
C VAL A 361 -15.91 -30.18 -12.43
N GLY A 362 -16.56 -30.47 -13.56
CA GLY A 362 -16.43 -29.64 -14.76
C GLY A 362 -15.10 -29.75 -15.50
N CYS A 363 -14.13 -30.54 -15.01
CA CYS A 363 -12.79 -30.55 -15.59
C CYS A 363 -12.55 -31.68 -16.61
N GLU A 364 -11.90 -31.35 -17.72
CA GLU A 364 -11.46 -32.28 -18.75
C GLU A 364 -10.07 -32.82 -18.45
N THR A 365 -9.96 -34.12 -18.16
CA THR A 365 -8.64 -34.76 -18.14
C THR A 365 -8.00 -34.61 -19.53
N GLN A 366 -6.91 -33.84 -19.66
CA GLN A 366 -6.07 -33.92 -20.85
C GLN A 366 -5.69 -35.40 -21.05
N PRO A 367 -6.00 -36.05 -22.19
CA PRO A 367 -5.38 -37.32 -22.48
C PRO A 367 -3.88 -37.06 -22.59
N ALA A 368 -3.09 -37.76 -21.77
CA ALA A 368 -1.64 -37.79 -21.86
C ALA A 368 -1.22 -38.12 -23.32
N THR A 369 -1.03 -37.09 -24.15
CA THR A 369 -0.37 -37.05 -25.47
C THR A 369 -0.87 -35.83 -26.28
N ARG A 370 -0.39 -34.62 -25.95
CA ARG A 370 -0.16 -33.60 -26.98
C ARG A 370 1.34 -33.28 -27.06
N SER A 371 1.90 -33.65 -28.20
CA SER A 371 3.15 -33.15 -28.77
C SER A 371 3.24 -31.62 -28.58
N PRO A 372 4.42 -31.03 -28.31
CA PRO A 372 4.53 -29.65 -27.87
C PRO A 372 3.86 -28.74 -28.91
N ARG A 373 2.68 -28.21 -28.57
CA ARG A 373 2.14 -27.09 -29.32
C ARG A 373 3.15 -25.97 -29.10
N LYS A 374 3.61 -25.43 -30.22
CA LYS A 374 4.45 -24.25 -30.29
C LYS A 374 3.81 -23.21 -29.37
N ALA A 375 4.46 -22.93 -28.24
CA ALA A 375 4.05 -21.88 -27.33
C ALA A 375 3.67 -20.67 -28.19
N ALA A 376 2.45 -20.15 -28.02
CA ALA A 376 2.23 -18.76 -28.36
C ALA A 376 3.35 -17.97 -27.67
N PRO A 377 3.96 -16.98 -28.35
CA PRO A 377 5.01 -16.21 -27.71
C PRO A 377 4.44 -15.74 -26.37
N ALA A 378 5.14 -16.09 -25.28
CA ALA A 378 4.89 -15.49 -23.98
C ALA A 378 4.72 -13.99 -24.25
N ARG A 379 3.57 -13.41 -23.90
CA ARG A 379 3.51 -11.96 -23.77
C ARG A 379 4.64 -11.64 -22.81
N THR A 380 5.63 -10.92 -23.30
CA THR A 380 6.88 -10.63 -22.60
C THR A 380 6.69 -9.57 -21.53
N ASP A 381 5.48 -9.45 -21.02
CA ASP A 381 5.08 -8.44 -20.07
C ASP A 381 5.37 -9.08 -18.72
N ARG A 382 6.42 -8.54 -18.11
CA ARG A 382 7.11 -9.14 -16.99
C ARG A 382 6.30 -8.90 -15.71
N PRO A 383 6.38 -9.77 -14.69
CA PRO A 383 5.71 -9.55 -13.39
C PRO A 383 6.16 -8.24 -12.73
N LEU A 384 5.39 -7.73 -11.76
CA LEU A 384 5.66 -6.49 -10.99
C LEU A 384 7.14 -6.30 -10.63
N TYR A 385 7.79 -7.36 -10.14
CA TYR A 385 9.22 -7.39 -9.82
C TYR A 385 10.10 -6.81 -10.94
N ASP A 386 9.80 -7.18 -12.18
CA ASP A 386 10.57 -6.81 -13.36
C ASP A 386 10.11 -5.46 -13.97
N ARG A 387 8.84 -5.07 -13.79
CA ARG A 387 8.32 -3.74 -14.17
C ARG A 387 8.90 -2.64 -13.27
N LEU A 388 8.96 -2.88 -11.96
CA LEU A 388 9.54 -1.97 -10.97
C LEU A 388 11.08 -1.94 -11.04
N ALA A 389 11.76 -3.10 -11.16
CA ALA A 389 13.21 -3.14 -11.35
C ALA A 389 13.67 -2.51 -12.69
N GLY A 390 12.78 -2.45 -13.69
CA GLY A 390 13.06 -1.86 -15.01
C GLY A 390 13.16 -0.33 -15.03
N ARG A 391 12.48 0.38 -14.11
CA ARG A 391 12.53 1.87 -14.02
C ARG A 391 13.78 2.37 -13.28
N ALA A 392 14.34 1.60 -12.35
CA ALA A 392 15.57 1.98 -11.63
C ALA A 392 16.86 1.99 -12.49
N GLY A 393 16.83 1.42 -13.70
CA GLY A 393 18.01 1.20 -14.53
C GLY A 393 18.30 2.23 -15.64
N ARG A 394 17.44 3.25 -15.86
CA ARG A 394 17.56 4.14 -17.05
C ARG A 394 17.85 5.62 -16.80
N ASN A 395 18.25 6.04 -15.60
CA ASN A 395 18.80 7.37 -15.38
C ASN A 395 20.26 7.28 -14.90
N GLY A 396 21.16 7.11 -15.87
CA GLY A 396 22.59 7.00 -15.59
C GLY A 396 23.46 7.11 -16.84
N ARG A 397 23.27 8.16 -17.64
CA ARG A 397 24.29 8.82 -18.51
C ARG A 397 23.60 9.81 -19.46
N LEU A 398 23.64 11.09 -19.11
CA LEU A 398 24.39 12.16 -19.80
C LEU A 398 24.35 13.44 -18.99
#